data_AF-A0A6N1CSL3-F1
#
_entry.id   AF-A0A6N1CSL3-F1
#
_cell.length_a   1.000
_cell.length_b   1.000
_cell.length_c   1.000
_cell.angle_alpha   90.00
_cell.angle_beta   90.00
_cell.angle_gamma   90.00
#
_symmetry.space_group_name_H-M   'P 1'
#
loop_
_entity.id
_entity.type
_entity.pdbx_description
1 polymer ?
#
loop_
_entity_poly.entity_id
_entity_poly.type
_entity_poly.pdbx_seq_one_letter_code
_entity_poly.pdbx_strand_id
1 'polypeptide(L)'
;MDSENSFHATLDMFSAHVNLLERLHGKPALATVSSFSGGFYTGKPQTQDHSHLLGMRAEDPRTRGEPLRLHFRHTANGYLLTLKNTGEHYNKVLSKSWFEVLGAKDPNTKKPTLFTLIDFQQNVITPKNIKSGHTRISLMTANKKHVGGLRLRGSPYLYLAETEEQSKATFILSIL
;
A
#
# COMPACT_ATOMS: atom_id res chain seq x y z
N MET A 1 20.48 -11.19 -11.31
CA MET A 1 19.30 -10.35 -11.05
C MET A 1 18.22 -10.85 -11.99
N ASP A 2 17.15 -11.42 -11.46
CA ASP A 2 16.22 -12.23 -12.25
C ASP A 2 15.12 -11.33 -12.84
N SER A 3 15.42 -10.69 -13.96
CA SER A 3 14.50 -9.77 -14.65
C SER A 3 13.23 -10.47 -15.11
N GLU A 4 13.27 -11.79 -15.35
CA GLU A 4 12.14 -12.58 -15.84
C GLU A 4 10.95 -12.61 -14.87
N ASN A 5 11.21 -12.42 -13.58
CA ASN A 5 10.18 -12.47 -12.54
C ASN A 5 9.77 -11.08 -12.04
N SER A 6 10.36 -10.00 -12.56
CA SER A 6 9.99 -8.62 -12.20
C SER A 6 9.05 -8.04 -13.25
N PHE A 7 8.07 -7.24 -12.84
CA PHE A 7 7.06 -6.70 -13.77
C PHE A 7 6.50 -5.35 -13.31
N HIS A 8 5.91 -4.61 -14.25
CA HIS A 8 5.17 -3.40 -13.96
C HIS A 8 3.68 -3.72 -13.93
N ALA A 9 2.96 -3.13 -12.99
CA ALA A 9 1.52 -3.31 -12.88
C ALA A 9 0.85 -2.12 -12.20
N THR A 10 -0.46 -2.02 -12.37
CA THR A 10 -1.32 -1.19 -11.55
C THR A 10 -1.98 -2.01 -10.45
N LEU A 11 -2.19 -1.37 -9.29
CA LEU A 11 -3.12 -1.81 -8.26
C LEU A 11 -4.31 -0.86 -8.21
N ASP A 12 -5.50 -1.45 -8.16
CA ASP A 12 -6.76 -0.75 -7.92
C ASP A 12 -7.67 -1.57 -6.99
N MET A 13 -8.85 -1.06 -6.64
CA MET A 13 -9.90 -1.82 -5.94
C MET A 13 -11.26 -1.64 -6.63
N PHE A 14 -12.21 -2.55 -6.41
CA PHE A 14 -13.51 -2.52 -7.12
C PHE A 14 -14.40 -1.32 -6.79
N SER A 15 -14.36 -0.84 -5.55
CA SER A 15 -15.26 0.24 -5.06
C SER A 15 -14.49 1.37 -4.36
N ALA A 16 -13.17 1.39 -4.56
CA ALA A 16 -12.28 2.37 -3.96
C ALA A 16 -11.04 2.54 -4.82
N HIS A 17 -10.45 3.73 -4.76
CA HIS A 17 -9.12 3.97 -5.30
C HIS A 17 -8.08 3.79 -4.21
N VAL A 18 -6.99 3.11 -4.56
CA VAL A 18 -5.78 3.02 -3.76
C VAL A 18 -4.72 3.94 -4.33
N ASN A 19 -4.15 4.81 -3.49
CA ASN A 19 -2.99 5.62 -3.85
C ASN A 19 -2.36 6.26 -2.61
N LEU A 20 -1.33 7.09 -2.80
CA LEU A 20 -0.84 8.00 -1.77
C LEU A 20 -1.92 9.01 -1.39
N LEU A 21 -1.96 9.40 -0.12
CA LEU A 21 -2.97 10.32 0.39
C LEU A 21 -2.94 11.68 -0.31
N GLU A 22 -1.78 12.16 -0.75
CA GLU A 22 -1.72 13.40 -1.55
C GLU A 22 -2.50 13.31 -2.88
N ARG A 23 -2.55 12.13 -3.50
CA ARG A 23 -3.31 11.90 -4.73
C ARG A 23 -4.78 11.66 -4.46
N LEU A 24 -5.09 11.04 -3.32
CA LEU A 24 -6.46 10.76 -2.92
C LEU A 24 -7.16 11.98 -2.30
N HIS A 25 -6.46 12.90 -1.66
CA HIS A 25 -7.10 13.97 -0.88
C HIS A 25 -6.50 15.36 -1.13
N GLY A 26 -5.50 15.46 -2.01
CA GLY A 26 -4.74 16.69 -2.21
C GLY A 26 -3.55 16.78 -1.24
N LYS A 27 -2.64 17.70 -1.55
CA LYS A 27 -1.42 17.95 -0.78
C LYS A 27 -1.49 19.34 -0.11
N PRO A 28 -1.26 19.45 1.20
CA PRO A 28 -0.91 18.38 2.14
C PRO A 28 -2.13 17.58 2.63
N ALA A 29 -1.95 16.28 2.87
CA ALA A 29 -2.93 15.43 3.55
C ALA A 29 -2.64 15.41 5.06
N LEU A 30 -3.09 16.46 5.76
CA LEU A 30 -2.87 16.61 7.20
C LEU A 30 -3.77 15.68 8.02
N ALA A 31 -3.19 15.03 9.03
CA ALA A 31 -3.92 14.22 10.01
C ALA A 31 -3.48 14.55 11.44
N THR A 32 -4.45 14.70 12.35
CA THR A 32 -4.18 14.87 13.78
C THR A 32 -4.33 13.53 14.49
N VAL A 33 -3.21 12.91 14.83
CA VAL A 33 -3.20 11.58 15.45
C VAL A 33 -2.82 11.64 16.92
N SER A 34 -3.46 10.79 17.72
CA SER A 34 -3.15 10.59 19.13
C SER A 34 -2.36 9.30 19.32
N SER A 35 -1.15 9.38 19.88
CA SER A 35 -0.39 8.19 20.28
C SER A 35 -0.95 7.62 21.58
N PHE A 36 -1.27 6.32 21.60
CA PHE A 36 -1.64 5.57 22.80
C PHE A 36 -0.61 4.48 23.04
N SER A 37 -0.13 4.36 24.27
CA SER A 37 0.68 3.24 24.73
C SER A 37 0.13 2.75 26.07
N GLY A 38 -0.12 1.45 26.20
CA GLY A 38 -0.46 0.81 27.47
C GLY A 38 -1.72 1.33 28.17
N GLY A 39 -2.79 1.67 27.44
CA GLY A 39 -4.08 2.09 28.03
C GLY A 39 -4.15 3.55 28.51
N PHE A 40 -3.05 4.29 28.45
CA PHE A 40 -3.01 5.72 28.77
C PHE A 40 -2.68 6.55 27.54
N TYR A 41 -3.28 7.74 27.48
CA TYR A 41 -2.93 8.77 26.51
C TYR A 41 -1.60 9.41 26.94
N THR A 42 -0.53 9.17 26.20
CA THR A 42 0.83 9.57 26.62
C THR A 42 1.36 10.84 25.95
N GLY A 43 0.60 11.50 25.07
CA GLY A 43 1.07 12.75 24.45
C GLY A 43 0.00 13.52 23.69
N LYS A 44 0.14 14.86 23.65
CA LYS A 44 -0.74 15.81 22.93
C LYS A 44 -0.99 15.37 21.48
N PRO A 45 -2.19 15.59 20.89
CA PRO A 45 -2.45 15.17 19.53
C PRO A 45 -1.50 15.94 18.61
N GLN A 46 -0.89 15.25 17.65
CA GLN A 46 0.03 15.89 16.72
C GLN A 46 -0.56 15.89 15.33
N THR A 47 -0.60 17.08 14.72
CA THR A 47 -0.92 17.23 13.30
C THR A 47 0.34 16.97 12.50
N GLN A 48 0.30 15.99 11.61
CA GLN A 48 1.42 15.59 10.76
C GLN A 48 0.95 15.52 9.31
N ASP A 49 1.88 15.76 8.39
CA ASP A 49 1.63 15.57 6.96
C ASP A 49 1.77 14.07 6.59
N HIS A 50 0.64 13.45 6.29
CA HIS A 50 0.54 12.05 5.92
C HIS A 50 0.46 11.84 4.40
N SER A 51 0.72 12.89 3.59
CA SER A 51 0.68 12.87 2.11
C SER A 51 1.37 11.65 1.48
N HIS A 52 2.53 11.26 2.03
CA HIS A 52 3.37 10.18 1.55
C HIS A 52 2.90 8.77 1.97
N LEU A 53 1.83 8.66 2.78
CA LEU A 53 1.28 7.37 3.21
C LEU A 53 0.26 6.86 2.19
N LEU A 54 0.14 5.54 2.08
CA LEU A 54 -0.89 4.89 1.28
C LEU A 54 -2.23 4.90 2.00
N GLY A 55 -3.29 5.10 1.22
CA GLY A 55 -4.64 4.98 1.69
C GLY A 55 -5.58 4.44 0.64
N MET A 56 -6.85 4.40 1.01
CA MET A 56 -7.95 4.13 0.09
C MET A 56 -9.04 5.19 0.25
N ARG A 57 -9.69 5.52 -0.86
CA ARG A 57 -10.82 6.44 -0.90
C ARG A 57 -11.92 5.80 -1.72
N ALA A 58 -13.16 5.81 -1.21
CA ALA A 58 -14.31 5.34 -1.98
C ALA A 58 -14.36 6.05 -3.34
N GLU A 59 -14.79 5.34 -4.37
CA GLU A 59 -14.92 5.89 -5.71
C GLU A 59 -15.94 7.05 -5.71
N ASP A 60 -15.54 8.22 -6.23
CA ASP A 60 -16.46 9.32 -6.52
C ASP A 60 -16.67 9.31 -8.04
N PRO A 61 -17.91 9.11 -8.53
CA PRO A 61 -18.21 9.11 -9.97
C PRO A 61 -17.73 10.37 -10.72
N ARG A 62 -17.51 11.48 -9.99
CA ARG A 62 -17.04 12.75 -10.56
C ARG A 62 -15.52 12.85 -10.66
N THR A 63 -14.77 11.94 -10.03
CA THR A 63 -13.31 11.93 -10.07
C THR A 63 -12.79 10.52 -10.33
N ARG A 64 -12.30 10.27 -11.54
CA ARG A 64 -11.54 9.04 -11.82
C ARG A 64 -10.16 9.16 -11.18
N GLY A 65 -9.90 8.40 -10.13
CA GLY A 65 -8.58 8.35 -9.51
C GLY A 65 -7.52 7.79 -10.47
N GLU A 66 -6.28 8.28 -10.37
CA GLU A 66 -5.16 7.67 -11.07
C GLU A 66 -4.81 6.33 -10.40
N PRO A 67 -4.61 5.24 -11.16
CA PRO A 67 -4.23 3.95 -10.58
C PRO A 67 -2.85 4.01 -9.93
N LEU A 68 -2.65 3.23 -8.87
CA LEU A 68 -1.34 3.09 -8.23
C LEU A 68 -0.43 2.25 -9.13
N ARG A 69 0.55 2.89 -9.77
CA ARG A 69 1.51 2.24 -10.66
C ARG A 69 2.73 1.80 -9.87
N LEU A 70 3.07 0.52 -9.99
CA LEU A 70 4.17 -0.08 -9.24
C LEU A 70 5.06 -0.91 -10.16
N HIS A 71 6.34 -0.95 -9.79
CA HIS A 71 7.26 -1.97 -10.25
C HIS A 71 7.41 -3.02 -9.14
N PHE A 72 7.07 -4.26 -9.47
CA PHE A 72 7.21 -5.43 -8.62
C PHE A 72 8.57 -6.05 -8.88
N ARG A 73 9.59 -5.61 -8.14
CA ARG A 73 10.94 -6.15 -8.29
C ARG A 73 11.09 -7.44 -7.51
N HIS A 74 11.35 -8.54 -8.20
CA HIS A 74 11.51 -9.86 -7.57
C HIS A 74 12.77 -9.93 -6.70
N THR A 75 12.65 -10.59 -5.54
CA THR A 75 13.73 -10.92 -4.61
C THR A 75 13.51 -12.34 -4.09
N ALA A 76 14.51 -12.93 -3.43
CA ALA A 76 14.38 -14.26 -2.83
C ALA A 76 13.25 -14.38 -1.78
N ASN A 77 12.82 -13.25 -1.19
CA ASN A 77 11.84 -13.21 -0.09
C ASN A 77 10.52 -12.54 -0.49
N GLY A 78 10.25 -12.40 -1.79
CA GLY A 78 9.06 -11.73 -2.33
C GLY A 78 9.41 -10.49 -3.17
N TYR A 79 8.45 -9.59 -3.34
CA TYR A 79 8.59 -8.39 -4.15
C TYR A 79 8.94 -7.17 -3.32
N LEU A 80 9.93 -6.41 -3.79
CA LEU A 80 10.09 -5.02 -3.40
C LEU A 80 9.24 -4.16 -4.33
N LEU A 81 8.26 -3.45 -3.77
CA LEU A 81 7.36 -2.60 -4.55
C LEU A 81 7.92 -1.18 -4.64
N THR A 82 8.05 -0.68 -5.86
CA THR A 82 8.54 0.67 -6.14
C THR A 82 7.47 1.49 -6.85
N LEU A 83 7.22 2.70 -6.36
CA LEU A 83 6.27 3.66 -6.94
C LEU A 83 6.73 4.12 -8.32
N LYS A 84 5.80 4.07 -9.28
CA LYS A 84 6.01 4.47 -10.68
C LYS A 84 5.01 5.53 -11.16
N ASN A 85 4.12 6.02 -10.28
CA ASN A 85 3.37 7.25 -10.55
C ASN A 85 4.33 8.44 -10.64
N THR A 86 4.08 9.36 -11.57
CA THR A 86 4.92 10.55 -11.80
C THR A 86 4.75 11.56 -10.67
N GLY A 87 5.82 12.00 -10.02
CA GLY A 87 5.76 13.00 -8.94
C GLY A 87 6.91 12.85 -7.93
N GLU A 88 6.79 13.51 -6.78
CA GLU A 88 7.83 13.54 -5.74
C GLU A 88 8.23 12.14 -5.23
N HIS A 89 7.29 11.21 -5.21
CA HIS A 89 7.50 9.86 -4.71
C HIS A 89 7.87 8.85 -5.81
N TYR A 90 8.17 9.30 -7.03
CA TYR A 90 8.65 8.42 -8.09
C TYR A 90 9.94 7.68 -7.67
N ASN A 91 10.02 6.38 -7.96
CA ASN A 91 11.08 5.47 -7.55
C ASN A 91 11.22 5.24 -6.04
N LYS A 92 10.38 5.81 -5.18
CA LYS A 92 10.35 5.46 -3.75
C LYS A 92 9.79 4.05 -3.56
N VAL A 93 10.23 3.36 -2.52
CA VAL A 93 9.75 2.01 -2.20
C VAL A 93 8.53 2.11 -1.28
N LEU A 94 7.58 1.20 -1.45
CA LEU A 94 6.51 1.03 -0.47
C LEU A 94 7.05 0.26 0.71
N SER A 95 6.94 0.85 1.90
CA SER A 95 7.40 0.22 3.12
C SER A 95 6.57 0.67 4.31
N LYS A 96 6.52 -0.20 5.31
CA LYS A 96 5.83 0.03 6.56
C LYS A 96 6.48 1.15 7.37
N SER A 97 5.64 1.98 7.98
CA SER A 97 6.00 2.97 9.01
C SER A 97 5.75 2.40 10.40
N TRP A 98 6.06 3.15 11.46
CA TRP A 98 5.92 2.65 12.84
C TRP A 98 4.48 2.35 13.28
N PHE A 99 3.47 2.89 12.60
CA PHE A 99 2.05 2.62 12.85
C PHE A 99 1.51 1.44 12.03
N GLU A 100 2.38 0.60 11.50
CA GLU A 100 2.01 -0.48 10.59
C GLU A 100 1.43 -0.01 9.23
N VAL A 101 1.26 1.30 9.06
CA VAL A 101 0.79 1.96 7.84
C VAL A 101 1.88 1.95 6.77
N LEU A 102 1.52 1.58 5.55
CA LEU A 102 2.38 1.60 4.38
C LEU A 102 2.50 3.01 3.80
N GLY A 103 3.68 3.34 3.29
CA GLY A 103 3.89 4.60 2.59
C GLY A 103 5.16 4.60 1.75
N ALA A 104 5.38 5.71 1.06
CA ALA A 104 6.58 5.95 0.29
C ALA A 104 7.79 6.15 1.23
N LYS A 105 8.85 5.37 1.04
CA LYS A 105 10.13 5.47 1.74
C LYS A 105 11.27 5.55 0.73
N ASP A 106 12.41 6.09 1.16
CA ASP A 106 13.56 6.22 0.28
C ASP A 106 14.10 4.84 -0.16
N PRO A 107 14.60 4.72 -1.40
CA PRO A 107 14.98 3.42 -1.97
C PRO A 107 16.08 2.68 -1.20
N ASN A 108 16.90 3.43 -0.45
CA ASN A 108 18.01 2.94 0.36
C ASN A 108 17.59 2.61 1.81
N THR A 109 16.30 2.55 2.11
CA THR A 109 15.82 2.15 3.44
C THR A 109 16.42 0.80 3.84
N LYS A 110 16.95 0.72 5.06
CA LYS A 110 17.75 -0.44 5.53
C LYS A 110 16.91 -1.73 5.63
N LYS A 111 15.61 -1.61 5.88
CA LYS A 111 14.69 -2.73 6.08
C LYS A 111 13.40 -2.47 5.30
N PRO A 112 13.41 -2.63 3.97
CA PRO A 112 12.21 -2.45 3.18
C PRO A 112 11.20 -3.55 3.49
N THR A 113 9.92 -3.21 3.45
CA THR A 113 8.86 -4.22 3.45
C THR A 113 8.88 -4.97 2.12
N LEU A 114 8.88 -6.29 2.20
CA LEU A 114 8.71 -7.18 1.06
C LEU A 114 7.30 -7.75 1.06
N PHE A 115 6.78 -7.98 -0.14
CA PHE A 115 5.39 -8.35 -0.36
C PHE A 115 5.29 -9.65 -1.14
N THR A 116 4.36 -10.49 -0.75
CA THR A 116 3.95 -11.69 -1.48
C THR A 116 2.55 -11.44 -2.05
N LEU A 117 2.38 -11.80 -3.32
CA LEU A 117 1.09 -11.75 -4.00
C LEU A 117 0.34 -13.03 -3.69
N ILE A 118 -0.89 -12.92 -3.21
CA ILE A 118 -1.70 -14.07 -2.79
C ILE A 118 -3.03 -14.06 -3.54
N ASP A 119 -3.44 -15.21 -4.08
CA ASP A 119 -4.74 -15.36 -4.73
C ASP A 119 -5.90 -15.50 -3.71
N PHE A 120 -7.12 -15.73 -4.22
CA PHE A 120 -8.30 -15.95 -3.38
C PHE A 120 -8.28 -17.30 -2.63
N GLN A 121 -7.42 -18.23 -3.04
CA GLN A 121 -7.24 -19.57 -2.48
C GLN A 121 -6.03 -19.64 -1.53
N GLN A 122 -5.42 -18.50 -1.18
CA GLN A 122 -4.22 -18.39 -0.35
C GLN A 122 -2.94 -18.95 -0.98
N ASN A 123 -2.90 -19.12 -2.31
CA ASN A 123 -1.69 -19.52 -3.02
C ASN A 123 -0.84 -18.31 -3.40
N VAL A 124 0.48 -18.51 -3.44
CA VAL A 124 1.43 -17.51 -3.92
C VAL A 124 1.32 -17.35 -5.44
N ILE A 125 1.10 -16.12 -5.90
CA ILE A 125 1.08 -15.76 -7.31
C ILE A 125 2.47 -15.26 -7.76
N THR A 126 2.89 -15.73 -8.92
CA THR A 126 4.09 -15.28 -9.65
C THR A 126 3.69 -14.79 -11.05
N PRO A 127 4.54 -14.06 -11.79
CA PRO A 127 4.23 -13.58 -13.13
C PRO A 127 3.73 -14.66 -14.08
N LYS A 128 4.29 -15.88 -13.96
CA LYS A 128 3.91 -17.05 -14.76
C LYS A 128 2.46 -17.50 -14.51
N ASN A 129 1.92 -17.20 -13.33
CA ASN A 129 0.58 -17.60 -12.90
C ASN A 129 -0.44 -16.45 -12.99
N ILE A 130 0.01 -15.23 -13.30
CA ILE A 130 -0.88 -14.08 -13.50
C ILE A 130 -1.55 -14.25 -14.86
N LYS A 131 -2.87 -14.42 -14.85
CA LYS A 131 -3.66 -14.47 -16.09
C LYS A 131 -3.65 -13.09 -16.75
N SER A 132 -3.72 -13.06 -18.08
CA SER A 132 -3.87 -11.81 -18.82
C SER A 132 -5.11 -11.04 -18.36
N GLY A 133 -4.95 -9.74 -18.14
CA GLY A 133 -6.01 -8.85 -17.65
C GLY A 133 -5.97 -8.58 -16.14
N HIS A 134 -7.16 -8.46 -15.54
CA HIS A 134 -7.35 -8.09 -14.14
C HIS A 134 -7.32 -9.33 -13.23
N THR A 135 -6.30 -9.45 -12.39
CA THR A 135 -6.18 -10.53 -11.40
C THR A 135 -6.52 -10.02 -10.01
N ARG A 136 -7.45 -10.68 -9.32
CA ARG A 136 -7.75 -10.37 -7.92
C ARG A 136 -6.66 -10.95 -7.02
N ILE A 137 -6.07 -10.11 -6.19
CA ILE A 137 -5.00 -10.51 -5.27
C ILE A 137 -5.24 -9.92 -3.88
N SER A 138 -4.56 -10.48 -2.89
CA SER A 138 -4.22 -9.78 -1.66
C SER A 138 -2.71 -9.66 -1.56
N LEU A 139 -2.25 -8.67 -0.79
CA LEU A 139 -0.83 -8.52 -0.49
C LEU A 139 -0.59 -9.05 0.92
N MET A 140 0.46 -9.84 1.08
CA MET A 140 0.96 -10.28 2.38
C MET A 140 2.38 -9.78 2.56
N THR A 141 2.76 -9.37 3.77
CA THR A 141 4.12 -8.94 4.06
C THR A 141 4.95 -10.10 4.63
N ALA A 142 6.26 -9.89 4.74
CA ALA A 142 7.17 -10.87 5.34
C ALA A 142 6.78 -11.30 6.78
N ASN A 143 5.97 -10.51 7.49
CA ASN A 143 5.46 -10.84 8.83
C ASN A 143 4.27 -11.80 8.81
N LYS A 144 3.88 -12.32 7.63
CA LYS A 144 2.66 -13.11 7.43
C LYS A 144 1.37 -12.35 7.79
N LYS A 145 1.42 -11.02 7.75
CA LYS A 145 0.27 -10.13 7.89
C LYS A 145 -0.21 -9.70 6.51
N HIS A 146 -1.51 -9.53 6.35
CA HIS A 146 -2.08 -9.05 5.11
C HIS A 146 -2.09 -7.53 5.06
N VAL A 147 -2.19 -6.95 3.87
CA VAL A 147 -2.44 -5.52 3.70
C VAL A 147 -3.94 -5.28 3.64
N GLY A 148 -4.41 -4.33 4.44
CA GLY A 148 -5.82 -3.95 4.48
C GLY A 148 -6.03 -2.53 4.99
N GLY A 149 -7.29 -2.19 5.23
CA GLY A 149 -7.68 -0.86 5.69
C GLY A 149 -7.48 -0.65 7.19
N LEU A 150 -6.88 0.47 7.57
CA LEU A 150 -6.74 0.90 8.96
C LEU A 150 -7.13 2.37 9.12
N ARG A 151 -8.01 2.66 10.07
CA ARG A 151 -8.29 4.05 10.47
C ARG A 151 -7.55 4.38 11.75
N LEU A 152 -6.58 5.29 11.66
CA LEU A 152 -5.89 5.80 12.84
C LEU A 152 -6.83 6.72 13.62
N ARG A 153 -6.84 6.61 14.95
CA ARG A 153 -7.66 7.45 15.81
C ARG A 153 -7.30 8.93 15.61
N GLY A 154 -8.33 9.75 15.33
CA GLY A 154 -8.18 11.18 15.05
C GLY A 154 -7.85 11.51 13.59
N SER A 155 -7.51 10.53 12.76
CA SER A 155 -7.27 10.78 11.34
C SER A 155 -8.57 10.70 10.52
N PRO A 156 -8.79 11.64 9.57
CA PRO A 156 -9.90 11.54 8.64
C PRO A 156 -9.71 10.45 7.58
N TYR A 157 -8.48 9.94 7.38
CA TYR A 157 -8.15 9.06 6.27
C TYR A 157 -8.27 7.58 6.61
N LEU A 158 -8.53 6.76 5.60
CA LEU A 158 -8.42 5.31 5.64
C LEU A 158 -7.09 4.90 5.01
N TYR A 159 -6.19 4.36 5.82
CA TYR A 159 -4.84 3.99 5.42
C TYR A 159 -4.77 2.56 4.91
N LEU A 160 -3.74 2.24 4.13
CA LEU A 160 -3.30 0.86 3.95
C LEU A 160 -2.24 0.50 5.00
N ALA A 161 -2.45 -0.60 5.71
CA ALA A 161 -1.56 -1.06 6.77
C ALA A 161 -1.46 -2.60 6.80
N GLU A 162 -0.47 -3.12 7.53
CA GLU A 162 -0.50 -4.51 7.96
C GLU A 162 -1.71 -4.77 8.88
N THR A 163 -2.40 -5.88 8.63
CA THR A 163 -3.59 -6.30 9.36
C THR A 163 -3.71 -7.83 9.37
N GLU A 164 -4.66 -8.34 10.13
CA GLU A 164 -4.99 -9.77 10.15
C GLU A 164 -5.72 -10.19 8.86
N GLU A 165 -5.74 -11.50 8.59
CA GLU A 165 -6.38 -12.06 7.40
C GLU A 165 -7.86 -11.66 7.26
N GLN A 166 -8.60 -11.56 8.37
CA GLN A 166 -10.03 -11.22 8.35
C GLN A 166 -10.30 -9.79 7.82
N SER A 167 -9.29 -8.92 7.86
CA SER A 167 -9.37 -7.51 7.46
C SER A 167 -8.59 -7.21 6.19
N LYS A 168 -8.13 -8.23 5.45
CA LYS A 168 -7.33 -8.06 4.25
C LYS A 168 -8.12 -7.35 3.14
N ALA A 169 -7.44 -6.45 2.43
CA ALA A 169 -7.97 -5.85 1.22
C ALA A 169 -7.80 -6.79 0.02
N THR A 170 -8.78 -6.77 -0.88
CA THR A 170 -8.66 -7.37 -2.21
C THR A 170 -8.32 -6.27 -3.21
N PHE A 171 -7.21 -6.45 -3.92
CA PHE A 171 -6.75 -5.56 -4.97
C PHE A 171 -7.00 -6.19 -6.33
N ILE A 172 -7.15 -5.33 -7.33
CA ILE A 172 -7.13 -5.68 -8.74
C ILE A 172 -5.74 -5.36 -9.27
N LEU A 173 -4.97 -6.39 -9.58
CA LEU A 173 -3.68 -6.29 -10.23
C LEU A 173 -3.87 -6.33 -11.75
N SER A 174 -3.26 -5.37 -12.46
CA SER A 174 -3.25 -5.36 -13.93
C SER A 174 -1.82 -5.18 -14.43
N ILE A 175 -1.30 -6.15 -15.16
CA ILE A 175 0.05 -6.09 -15.75
C ILE A 175 0.08 -5.01 -16.85
N LEU A 176 1.17 -4.25 -16.91
CA LEU A 176 1.43 -3.21 -17.91
C LEU A 176 2.33 -3.72 -19.05
#